data_AF-A0A951ZP17-F1
#
_entry.id   AF-A0A951ZP17-F1
#
_cell.length_a   1.000
_cell.length_b   1.000
_cell.length_c   1.000
_cell.angle_alpha   90.00
_cell.angle_beta   90.00
_cell.angle_gamma   90.00
#
_symmetry.space_group_name_H-M   'P 1'
#
loop_
_entity.id
_entity.type
_entity.pdbx_description
1 polymer ?
#
loop_
_entity_poly.entity_id
_entity_poly.type
_entity_poly.pdbx_seq_one_letter_code
_entity_poly.pdbx_strand_id
1 'polypeptide(L)'
;MHQVTFPQSKIMSGIRMYAVLFFVILTFLSLGCKEKKKLSNDAGFSKYIEAYTSGTISKNAPVVIRLQPGLVGSHTLHEPIKEKLFTFSPSVAGQAEWDDERTILFKPSSPLKPGELYTIEFHLDKLIAVPKTYKTFVFSVEVLSPSYAVEIDGLRSVQNSKDNLYLTGVVERSVYYY
;
A
#
# COMPACT_ATOMS: atom_id res chain seq x y z
N MET A 1 -64.31 -9.57 34.05
CA MET A 1 -62.94 -10.06 34.31
C MET A 1 -62.39 -10.59 32.99
N HIS A 2 -61.69 -9.78 32.20
CA HIS A 2 -61.06 -10.22 30.94
C HIS A 2 -59.64 -9.66 30.92
N GLN A 3 -58.66 -10.55 31.10
CA GLN A 3 -57.23 -10.24 31.05
C GLN A 3 -56.81 -10.16 29.57
N VAL A 4 -56.26 -9.03 29.15
CA VAL A 4 -55.66 -8.86 27.83
C VAL A 4 -54.25 -9.44 27.89
N THR A 5 -54.06 -10.65 27.39
CA THR A 5 -52.74 -11.29 27.28
C THR A 5 -52.01 -10.76 26.04
N PHE A 6 -51.01 -9.92 26.26
CA PHE A 6 -50.11 -9.45 25.19
C PHE A 6 -49.19 -10.59 24.73
N PRO A 7 -49.07 -10.87 23.41
CA PRO A 7 -48.24 -11.96 22.90
C PRO A 7 -46.75 -11.58 22.96
N GLN A 8 -46.10 -11.92 24.07
CA GLN A 8 -44.67 -11.70 24.35
C GLN A 8 -43.70 -12.34 23.33
N SER A 9 -44.17 -13.29 22.51
CA SER A 9 -43.33 -14.09 21.60
C SER A 9 -42.74 -13.33 20.42
N LYS A 10 -43.43 -12.30 19.90
CA LYS A 10 -42.94 -11.53 18.74
C LYS A 10 -41.84 -10.53 19.12
N ILE A 11 -41.89 -9.99 20.34
CA ILE A 11 -40.92 -9.01 20.85
C ILE A 11 -39.57 -9.69 21.11
N MET A 12 -39.60 -10.91 21.64
CA MET A 12 -38.40 -11.68 21.99
C MET A 12 -37.64 -12.20 20.75
N SER A 13 -38.35 -12.46 19.64
CA SER A 13 -37.75 -12.85 18.35
C SER A 13 -37.00 -11.69 17.68
N GLY A 14 -37.57 -10.48 17.74
CA GLY A 14 -36.92 -9.26 17.21
C GLY A 14 -35.61 -8.94 17.93
N ILE A 15 -35.59 -9.05 19.27
CA ILE A 15 -34.38 -8.80 20.07
C ILE A 15 -33.26 -9.79 19.73
N ARG A 16 -33.60 -11.08 19.51
CA ARG A 16 -32.62 -12.09 19.07
C ARG A 16 -32.07 -11.80 17.68
N MET A 17 -32.89 -11.33 16.75
CA MET A 17 -32.46 -10.95 15.41
C MET A 17 -31.52 -9.73 15.41
N TYR A 18 -31.84 -8.70 16.21
CA TYR A 18 -30.95 -7.53 16.38
C TYR A 18 -29.64 -7.88 17.09
N ALA A 19 -29.68 -8.78 18.08
CA ALA A 19 -28.47 -9.25 18.75
C ALA A 19 -27.54 -10.03 17.81
N VAL A 20 -28.09 -10.88 16.94
CA VAL A 20 -27.30 -11.60 15.91
C VAL A 20 -26.71 -10.62 14.89
N LEU A 21 -27.50 -9.65 14.41
CA LEU A 21 -27.02 -8.64 13.46
C LEU A 21 -25.88 -7.79 14.05
N PHE A 22 -26.02 -7.36 15.32
CA PHE A 22 -24.97 -6.62 16.03
C PHE A 22 -23.69 -7.45 16.19
N PHE A 23 -23.82 -8.75 16.52
CA PHE A 23 -22.66 -9.65 16.68
C PHE A 23 -21.93 -9.89 15.34
N VAL A 24 -22.66 -10.01 14.22
CA VAL A 24 -22.08 -10.14 12.88
C VAL A 24 -21.33 -8.87 12.47
N ILE A 25 -21.87 -7.69 12.75
CA ILE A 25 -21.20 -6.40 12.49
C ILE A 25 -19.92 -6.26 13.32
N LEU A 26 -19.97 -6.63 14.61
CA LEU A 26 -18.82 -6.62 15.51
C LEU A 26 -17.69 -7.55 15.02
N THR A 27 -18.07 -8.70 14.43
CA THR A 27 -17.12 -9.67 13.88
C THR A 27 -16.50 -9.19 12.57
N PHE A 28 -17.21 -8.37 11.78
CA PHE A 28 -16.65 -7.75 10.56
C PHE A 28 -15.63 -6.64 10.87
N LEU A 29 -15.81 -5.91 11.97
CA LEU A 29 -14.90 -4.85 12.42
C LEU A 29 -13.54 -5.38 12.95
N SER A 30 -13.48 -6.64 13.40
CA SER A 30 -12.24 -7.24 13.93
C SER A 30 -11.30 -7.81 12.88
N LEU A 31 -11.70 -7.92 11.59
CA LEU A 31 -10.80 -8.32 10.50
C LEU A 31 -9.84 -7.21 10.02
N GLY A 32 -9.92 -6.01 10.58
CA GLY A 32 -9.13 -4.85 10.14
C GLY A 32 -7.73 -4.70 10.75
N CYS A 33 -7.31 -5.58 11.66
CA CYS A 33 -6.01 -5.45 12.32
C CYS A 33 -4.90 -6.08 11.47
N LYS A 34 -4.34 -5.31 10.52
CA LYS A 34 -3.09 -5.69 9.85
C LYS A 34 -1.96 -5.54 10.88
N GLU A 35 -1.39 -6.66 11.34
CA GLU A 35 -0.18 -6.62 12.16
C GLU A 35 0.92 -5.81 11.45
N LYS A 36 1.39 -4.75 12.11
CA LYS A 36 2.49 -3.94 11.61
C LYS A 36 3.79 -4.71 11.82
N LYS A 37 4.39 -5.22 10.74
CA LYS A 37 5.70 -5.88 10.81
C LYS A 37 6.76 -4.88 11.27
N LYS A 38 7.68 -5.32 12.13
CA LYS A 38 8.80 -4.49 12.61
C LYS A 38 9.80 -4.26 11.48
N LEU A 39 10.23 -3.01 11.29
CA LEU A 39 11.27 -2.66 10.32
C LEU A 39 12.64 -3.20 10.79
N SER A 40 13.47 -3.63 9.84
CA SER A 40 14.83 -4.07 10.06
C SER A 40 15.74 -2.87 10.34
N ASN A 41 16.05 -2.62 11.60
CA ASN A 41 16.94 -1.54 12.06
C ASN A 41 18.30 -2.04 12.59
N ASP A 42 18.60 -3.33 12.43
CA ASP A 42 19.87 -3.92 12.84
C ASP A 42 21.01 -3.48 11.91
N ALA A 43 22.04 -2.84 12.47
CA ALA A 43 23.20 -2.35 11.71
C ALA A 43 23.96 -3.48 10.96
N GLY A 44 23.80 -4.74 11.37
CA GLY A 44 24.36 -5.91 10.72
C GLY A 44 23.85 -6.14 9.29
N PHE A 45 22.69 -5.60 8.91
CA PHE A 45 22.24 -5.62 7.51
C PHE A 45 23.16 -4.84 6.57
N SER A 46 23.93 -3.87 7.07
CA SER A 46 24.89 -3.11 6.27
C SER A 46 25.99 -3.98 5.64
N LYS A 47 26.22 -5.19 6.18
CA LYS A 47 27.14 -6.18 5.60
C LYS A 47 26.59 -6.84 4.33
N TYR A 48 25.28 -6.73 4.09
CA TYR A 48 24.59 -7.37 2.98
C TYR A 48 23.95 -6.38 2.03
N ILE A 49 23.41 -5.29 2.55
CA ILE A 49 22.68 -4.26 1.83
C ILE A 49 23.49 -2.97 1.89
N GLU A 50 23.83 -2.45 0.72
CA GLU A 50 24.50 -1.16 0.57
C GLU A 50 23.47 -0.02 0.57
N ALA A 51 22.39 -0.17 -0.19
CA ALA A 51 21.35 0.85 -0.33
C ALA A 51 19.99 0.21 -0.64
N TYR A 52 18.92 0.93 -0.30
CA TYR A 52 17.56 0.51 -0.62
C TYR A 52 16.65 1.73 -0.74
N THR A 53 15.52 1.55 -1.43
CA THR A 53 14.51 2.60 -1.57
C THR A 53 13.85 2.89 -0.23
N SER A 54 13.83 4.16 0.18
CA SER A 54 13.24 4.59 1.44
C SER A 54 12.55 5.94 1.28
N GLY A 55 11.67 6.28 2.23
CA GLY A 55 10.95 7.54 2.24
C GLY A 55 9.76 7.55 1.29
N THR A 56 9.54 8.69 0.62
CA THR A 56 8.38 8.92 -0.24
C THR A 56 8.73 8.65 -1.71
N ILE A 57 7.92 7.83 -2.38
CA ILE A 57 8.14 7.44 -3.78
C ILE A 57 6.94 7.80 -4.66
N SER A 58 7.20 7.99 -5.96
CA SER A 58 6.13 8.14 -6.95
C SER A 58 5.32 6.84 -7.08
N LYS A 59 4.03 6.95 -7.42
CA LYS A 59 3.15 5.79 -7.65
C LYS A 59 3.62 4.81 -8.73
N ASN A 60 4.51 5.25 -9.62
CA ASN A 60 5.08 4.44 -10.70
C ASN A 60 6.56 4.11 -10.46
N ALA A 61 7.14 4.51 -9.33
CA ALA A 61 8.56 4.30 -9.06
C ALA A 61 8.84 2.80 -8.84
N PRO A 62 9.95 2.27 -9.38
CA PRO A 62 10.42 0.95 -9.01
C PRO A 62 10.93 0.96 -7.55
N VAL A 63 10.93 -0.21 -6.92
CA VAL A 63 11.56 -0.42 -5.61
C VAL A 63 12.90 -1.09 -5.83
N VAL A 64 13.98 -0.40 -5.44
CA VAL A 64 15.37 -0.81 -5.69
C VAL A 64 16.05 -1.23 -4.40
N ILE A 65 16.84 -2.31 -4.47
CA ILE A 65 17.78 -2.75 -3.45
C ILE A 65 19.14 -3.00 -4.09
N ARG A 66 20.19 -2.49 -3.44
CA ARG A 66 21.57 -2.69 -3.82
C ARG A 66 22.29 -3.51 -2.75
N LEU A 67 22.89 -4.61 -3.18
CA LEU A 67 23.66 -5.52 -2.34
C LEU A 67 25.11 -5.05 -2.23
N GLN A 68 25.80 -5.49 -1.18
CA GLN A 68 27.25 -5.27 -1.07
C GLN A 68 28.01 -6.00 -2.20
N PRO A 69 29.16 -5.45 -2.64
CA PRO A 69 29.99 -6.08 -3.67
C PRO A 69 30.39 -7.52 -3.32
N GLY A 70 30.38 -8.40 -4.32
CA GLY A 70 30.90 -9.77 -4.21
C GLY A 70 30.00 -10.76 -3.46
N LEU A 71 28.77 -10.36 -3.09
CA LEU A 71 27.82 -11.27 -2.45
C LEU A 71 27.13 -12.22 -3.44
N VAL A 72 26.84 -11.73 -4.64
CA VAL A 72 26.12 -12.48 -5.67
C VAL A 72 27.04 -12.73 -6.86
N GLY A 73 26.87 -13.90 -7.49
CA GLY A 73 27.61 -14.27 -8.69
C GLY A 73 27.02 -13.64 -9.95
N SER A 74 27.60 -14.00 -11.11
CA SER A 74 27.13 -13.56 -12.42
C SER A 74 25.68 -14.00 -12.67
N HIS A 75 24.85 -13.08 -13.15
CA HIS A 75 23.45 -13.30 -13.51
C HIS A 75 23.11 -12.51 -14.78
N THR A 76 22.04 -12.90 -15.46
CA THR A 76 21.59 -12.16 -16.64
C THR A 76 20.95 -10.84 -16.21
N LEU A 77 21.47 -9.74 -16.76
CA LEU A 77 20.93 -8.40 -16.53
C LEU A 77 19.64 -8.20 -17.32
N HIS A 78 18.72 -7.40 -16.79
CA HIS A 78 17.43 -7.05 -17.39
C HIS A 78 16.50 -8.25 -17.67
N GLU A 79 16.78 -9.40 -17.05
CA GLU A 79 15.88 -10.55 -17.09
C GLU A 79 15.08 -10.68 -15.80
N PRO A 80 13.82 -11.14 -15.88
CA PRO A 80 12.99 -11.35 -14.71
C PRO A 80 13.55 -12.48 -13.84
N ILE A 81 13.68 -12.18 -12.55
CA ILE A 81 14.05 -13.12 -11.51
C ILE A 81 12.83 -13.99 -11.18
N LYS A 82 12.99 -15.31 -11.26
CA LYS A 82 11.90 -16.28 -11.03
C LYS A 82 11.57 -16.41 -9.54
N GLU A 83 12.56 -16.21 -8.70
CA GLU A 83 12.45 -16.27 -7.26
C GLU A 83 11.64 -15.09 -6.73
N LYS A 84 10.76 -15.37 -5.76
CA LYS A 84 10.02 -14.32 -5.07
C LYS A 84 10.92 -13.62 -4.06
N LEU A 85 11.65 -12.62 -4.53
CA LEU A 85 12.55 -11.81 -3.71
C LEU A 85 11.84 -10.76 -2.86
N PHE A 86 10.70 -10.25 -3.34
CA PHE A 86 9.95 -9.19 -2.67
C PHE A 86 8.56 -9.65 -2.24
N THR A 87 8.16 -9.28 -1.02
CA THR A 87 6.79 -9.38 -0.54
C THR A 87 6.33 -8.00 -0.08
N PHE A 88 5.19 -7.54 -0.59
CA PHE A 88 4.60 -6.26 -0.24
C PHE A 88 3.38 -6.45 0.67
N SER A 89 3.21 -5.54 1.63
CA SER A 89 2.00 -5.38 2.42
C SER A 89 1.61 -3.89 2.46
N PRO A 90 0.50 -3.47 1.83
CA PRO A 90 -0.44 -4.25 1.01
C PRO A 90 0.20 -4.95 -0.20
N SER A 91 -0.44 -6.02 -0.71
CA SER A 91 0.09 -6.79 -1.85
C SER A 91 0.19 -5.95 -3.13
N VAL A 92 1.31 -6.11 -3.85
CA VAL A 92 1.61 -5.45 -5.13
C VAL A 92 2.04 -6.52 -6.13
N ALA A 93 1.39 -6.54 -7.30
CA ALA A 93 1.83 -7.36 -8.42
C ALA A 93 2.98 -6.65 -9.14
N GLY A 94 4.00 -7.40 -9.55
CA GLY A 94 5.17 -6.86 -10.22
C GLY A 94 6.21 -7.93 -10.50
N GLN A 95 7.32 -7.53 -11.11
CA GLN A 95 8.43 -8.40 -11.45
C GLN A 95 9.73 -7.79 -10.92
N ALA A 96 10.63 -8.65 -10.43
CA ALA A 96 11.97 -8.27 -10.04
C ALA A 96 12.94 -8.59 -11.19
N GLU A 97 13.90 -7.73 -11.46
CA GLU A 97 14.96 -7.94 -12.45
C GLU A 97 16.28 -7.36 -11.91
N TRP A 98 17.40 -7.84 -12.45
CA TRP A 98 18.72 -7.28 -12.16
C TRP A 98 18.94 -6.04 -13.04
N ASP A 99 19.15 -4.89 -12.40
CA ASP A 99 19.52 -3.63 -13.06
C ASP A 99 21.03 -3.60 -13.38
N ASP A 100 21.84 -4.05 -12.42
CA ASP A 100 23.29 -4.23 -12.54
C ASP A 100 23.74 -5.47 -11.74
N GLU A 101 25.06 -5.72 -11.68
CA GLU A 101 25.68 -6.87 -11.00
C GLU A 101 25.36 -7.01 -9.50
N ARG A 102 24.75 -6.02 -8.86
CA ARG A 102 24.40 -6.02 -7.43
C ARG A 102 23.09 -5.31 -7.11
N THR A 103 22.40 -4.77 -8.11
CA THR A 103 21.20 -3.96 -7.94
C THR A 103 20.01 -4.72 -8.51
N ILE A 104 19.02 -4.94 -7.65
CA ILE A 104 17.76 -5.57 -8.01
C ILE A 104 16.68 -4.52 -7.96
N LEU A 105 15.91 -4.43 -9.03
CA LEU A 105 14.76 -3.53 -9.12
C LEU A 105 13.48 -4.35 -9.19
N PHE A 106 12.46 -3.91 -8.45
CA PHE A 106 11.10 -4.43 -8.54
C PHE A 106 10.23 -3.41 -9.27
N LYS A 107 9.69 -3.80 -10.43
CA LYS A 107 8.74 -3.02 -11.24
C LYS A 107 7.30 -3.43 -10.89
N PRO A 108 6.51 -2.55 -10.26
CA PRO A 108 5.07 -2.78 -10.09
C PRO A 108 4.38 -2.91 -11.46
N SER A 109 3.51 -3.91 -11.62
CA SER A 109 2.69 -4.09 -12.82
C SER A 109 1.56 -3.07 -12.94
N SER A 110 1.26 -2.36 -11.85
CA SER A 110 0.22 -1.33 -11.79
C SER A 110 0.64 -0.23 -10.84
N PRO A 111 0.15 1.02 -11.04
CA PRO A 111 0.46 2.12 -10.16
C PRO A 111 0.10 1.80 -8.70
N LEU A 112 1.01 2.13 -7.79
CA LEU A 112 0.79 2.02 -6.36
C LEU A 112 -0.31 2.99 -5.91
N LYS A 113 -0.97 2.66 -4.79
CA LYS A 113 -2.03 3.50 -4.24
C LYS A 113 -1.44 4.78 -3.64
N PRO A 114 -1.85 5.98 -4.09
CA PRO A 114 -1.35 7.24 -3.52
C PRO A 114 -1.70 7.39 -2.04
N GLY A 115 -0.77 7.91 -1.24
CA GLY A 115 -0.93 8.08 0.21
C GLY A 115 -0.87 6.78 1.02
N GLU A 116 -0.55 5.64 0.40
CA GLU A 116 -0.47 4.36 1.08
C GLU A 116 0.98 4.07 1.53
N LEU A 117 1.12 3.56 2.76
CA LEU A 117 2.37 3.03 3.29
C LEU A 117 2.52 1.55 2.92
N TYR A 118 3.55 1.20 2.17
CA TYR A 118 3.89 -0.17 1.83
C TYR A 118 5.04 -0.66 2.70
N THR A 119 4.82 -1.78 3.39
CA THR A 119 5.89 -2.56 4.04
C THR A 119 6.42 -3.58 3.03
N ILE A 120 7.72 -3.57 2.80
CA ILE A 120 8.42 -4.47 1.88
C ILE A 120 9.30 -5.42 2.68
N GLU A 121 9.20 -6.70 2.37
CA GLU A 121 10.14 -7.73 2.81
C GLU A 121 10.99 -8.18 1.64
N PHE A 122 12.30 -8.10 1.78
CA PHE A 122 13.27 -8.62 0.84
C PHE A 122 13.93 -9.88 1.38
N HIS A 123 13.84 -10.99 0.64
CA HIS A 123 14.31 -12.31 1.07
C HIS A 123 15.75 -12.56 0.60
N LEU A 124 16.73 -12.15 1.42
CA LEU A 124 18.16 -12.35 1.13
C LEU A 124 18.53 -13.83 1.00
N ASP A 125 17.84 -14.69 1.76
CA ASP A 125 18.11 -16.13 1.80
C ASP A 125 17.79 -16.87 0.51
N LYS A 126 17.14 -16.19 -0.44
CA LYS A 126 16.93 -16.66 -1.82
C LYS A 126 18.12 -16.44 -2.74
N LEU A 127 19.03 -15.53 -2.36
CA LEU A 127 20.19 -15.16 -3.17
C LEU A 127 21.47 -15.72 -2.60
N ILE A 128 21.63 -15.64 -1.27
CA ILE A 128 22.86 -15.99 -0.56
C ILE A 128 22.55 -16.70 0.74
N ALA A 129 23.48 -17.56 1.18
CA ALA A 129 23.38 -18.20 2.48
C ALA A 129 23.71 -17.19 3.59
N VAL A 130 22.70 -16.84 4.40
CA VAL A 130 22.82 -15.89 5.52
C VAL A 130 22.31 -16.49 6.83
N PRO A 131 22.80 -16.00 7.98
CA PRO A 131 22.25 -16.39 9.29
C PRO A 131 20.75 -16.11 9.38
N LYS A 132 20.04 -16.87 10.23
CA LYS A 132 18.57 -16.76 10.39
C LYS A 132 18.08 -15.33 10.63
N THR A 133 18.85 -14.54 11.36
CA THR A 133 18.53 -13.13 11.69
C THR A 133 18.53 -12.20 10.47
N TYR A 134 19.29 -12.52 9.41
CA TYR A 134 19.48 -11.67 8.24
C TYR A 134 18.78 -12.20 6.98
N LYS A 135 17.92 -13.21 7.11
CA LYS A 135 17.19 -13.82 5.98
C LYS A 135 16.24 -12.85 5.29
N THR A 136 15.57 -12.02 6.08
CA THR A 136 14.53 -11.11 5.58
C THR A 136 14.84 -9.70 6.06
N PHE A 137 15.01 -8.80 5.10
CA PHE A 137 15.16 -7.39 5.36
C PHE A 137 13.82 -6.69 5.15
N VAL A 138 13.32 -6.02 6.19
CA VAL A 138 12.00 -5.37 6.19
C VAL A 138 12.18 -3.85 6.22
N PHE A 139 11.63 -3.16 5.23
CA PHE A 139 11.64 -1.71 5.16
C PHE A 139 10.29 -1.19 4.68
N SER A 140 10.08 0.12 4.70
CA SER A 140 8.82 0.72 4.27
C SER A 140 9.04 1.94 3.38
N VAL A 141 8.10 2.13 2.46
CA VAL A 141 8.02 3.30 1.58
C VAL A 141 6.61 3.86 1.60
N GLU A 142 6.49 5.17 1.49
CA GLU A 142 5.21 5.87 1.40
C GLU A 142 4.99 6.34 -0.04
N VAL A 143 3.82 6.11 -0.60
CA VAL A 143 3.52 6.58 -1.96
C VAL A 143 3.03 8.01 -1.89
N LEU A 144 3.66 8.90 -2.66
CA LEU A 144 3.27 10.29 -2.76
C LEU A 144 1.77 10.40 -3.13
N SER A 145 1.02 11.10 -2.28
CA SER A 145 -0.35 11.51 -2.61
C SER A 145 -0.30 12.78 -3.46
N PRO A 146 -0.90 12.80 -4.67
CA PRO A 146 -0.94 14.03 -5.46
C PRO A 146 -1.82 15.08 -4.76
N SER A 147 -1.25 16.24 -4.45
CA SER A 147 -2.00 17.42 -4.02
C SER A 147 -2.51 18.18 -5.24
N TYR A 148 -3.82 18.50 -5.22
CA TYR A 148 -4.45 19.40 -6.17
C TYR A 148 -5.00 20.59 -5.40
N ALA A 149 -4.65 21.80 -5.85
CA ALA A 149 -5.33 23.02 -5.44
C ALA A 149 -6.33 23.37 -6.55
N VAL A 150 -7.60 23.50 -6.17
CA VAL A 150 -8.66 23.93 -7.09
C VAL A 150 -9.09 25.31 -6.63
N GLU A 151 -8.81 26.32 -7.44
CA GLU A 151 -9.33 27.66 -7.25
C GLU A 151 -10.52 27.84 -8.20
N ILE A 152 -11.68 28.19 -7.64
CA ILE A 152 -12.90 28.38 -8.40
C ILE A 152 -13.13 29.88 -8.56
N ASP A 153 -13.04 30.38 -9.80
CA ASP A 153 -13.17 31.80 -10.14
C ASP A 153 -14.63 32.30 -10.07
N GLY A 154 -15.57 31.40 -9.77
CA GLY A 154 -16.98 31.68 -9.55
C GLY A 154 -17.90 31.24 -10.68
N LEU A 155 -19.19 31.29 -10.39
CA LEU A 155 -20.27 30.95 -11.32
C LEU A 155 -20.67 32.19 -12.13
N ARG A 156 -20.66 32.09 -13.46
CA ARG A 156 -21.12 33.17 -14.36
C ARG A 156 -22.32 32.75 -15.19
N SER A 157 -23.32 33.63 -15.28
CA SER A 157 -24.49 33.45 -16.13
C SER A 157 -24.23 34.04 -17.51
N VAL A 158 -24.62 33.31 -18.56
CA VAL A 158 -24.57 33.86 -19.92
C VAL A 158 -25.63 34.93 -20.06
N GLN A 159 -25.20 36.14 -20.42
CA GLN A 159 -26.08 37.24 -20.72
C GLN A 159 -27.04 36.80 -21.86
N ASN A 160 -28.30 36.57 -21.50
CA ASN A 160 -29.44 36.13 -22.34
C ASN A 160 -29.88 34.65 -22.32
N SER A 161 -29.45 33.83 -21.35
CA SER A 161 -30.12 32.54 -21.07
C SER A 161 -30.30 32.33 -19.57
N LYS A 162 -31.54 32.18 -19.10
CA LYS A 162 -31.87 31.96 -17.68
C LYS A 162 -31.35 30.62 -17.12
N ASP A 163 -31.00 29.67 -17.99
CA ASP A 163 -30.75 28.27 -17.60
C ASP A 163 -29.30 27.80 -17.79
N ASN A 164 -28.39 28.62 -18.31
CA ASN A 164 -26.99 28.23 -18.52
C ASN A 164 -26.03 29.00 -17.61
N LEU A 165 -25.31 28.25 -16.77
CA LEU A 165 -24.30 28.74 -15.85
C LEU A 165 -22.96 28.06 -16.17
N TYR A 166 -21.89 28.86 -16.20
CA TYR A 166 -20.53 28.35 -16.37
C TYR A 166 -19.77 28.51 -15.05
N LEU A 167 -19.13 27.41 -14.64
CA LEU A 167 -18.17 27.41 -13.55
C LEU A 167 -16.78 27.43 -14.17
N THR A 168 -16.00 28.47 -13.89
CA THR A 168 -14.60 28.57 -14.30
C THR A 168 -13.71 28.45 -13.08
N GLY A 169 -12.52 27.90 -13.27
CA GLY A 169 -11.52 27.77 -12.22
C GLY A 169 -10.21 27.24 -12.78
N VAL A 170 -9.18 27.32 -11.95
CA VAL A 170 -7.84 26.84 -12.25
C VAL A 170 -7.55 25.63 -11.37
N VAL A 171 -7.03 24.58 -12.00
CA VAL A 171 -6.55 23.38 -11.29
C VAL A 171 -5.03 23.40 -11.33
N GLU A 172 -4.41 23.67 -10.18
CA GLU A 172 -2.97 23.56 -10.02
C GLU A 172 -2.60 22.20 -9.44
N ARG A 173 -1.65 21.53 -10.08
CA ARG A 173 -1.07 20.27 -9.60
C ARG A 173 0.33 20.55 -9.07
N SER A 174 0.59 20.20 -7.82
CA SER A 174 1.96 20.23 -7.30
C SER A 174 2.77 19.12 -7.99
N VAL A 175 3.69 19.49 -8.87
CA VAL A 175 4.63 18.57 -9.51
C VAL A 175 5.88 18.51 -8.64
N TYR A 176 6.01 17.47 -7.83
CA TYR A 176 7.26 17.19 -7.14
C TYR A 176 8.22 16.49 -8.10
N TYR A 177 9.39 17.10 -8.34
CA TYR A 177 10.51 16.49 -9.06
C TYR A 177 11.33 15.67 -8.05
N TYR A 178 11.54 14.38 -8.33
CA TYR A 178 12.56 13.55 -7.68
C TYR A 178 13.34 12.83 -8.77
#